data_AF-A0A2H0AZ66-F1
#
_entry.id   AF-A0A2H0AZ66-F1
#
_cell.length_a   1.000
_cell.length_b   1.000
_cell.length_c   1.000
_cell.angle_alpha   90.00
_cell.angle_beta   90.00
_cell.angle_gamma   90.00
#
_symmetry.space_group_name_H-M   'P 1'
#
loop_
_entity.id
_entity.type
_entity.pdbx_description
1 polymer ?
#
loop_
_entity_poly.entity_id
_entity_poly.type
_entity_poly.pdbx_seq_one_letter_code
_entity_poly.pdbx_strand_id
1 'polypeptide(L)' 'MPFKLKSKFSPTGDQPQAIEKLSQGIFAGKKFQTLLGVTGSGKTFTIANVIEKVQKPTLVIAHNKTLA' A
#
# COMPACT_ATOMS: atom_id res chain seq x y z
N MET A 1 11.36 -1.85 15.28
CA MET A 1 10.35 -0.80 15.56
C MET A 1 9.19 -0.97 14.59
N PRO A 2 7.93 -0.75 15.00
CA PRO A 2 6.82 -0.82 14.08
C PRO A 2 6.91 0.29 13.03
N PHE A 3 6.48 0.01 11.80
CA PHE A 3 6.25 1.04 10.79
C PHE A 3 5.19 2.01 11.32
N LYS A 4 5.45 3.32 11.17
CA LYS A 4 4.52 4.39 11.51
C LYS A 4 4.48 5.40 10.37
N LEU A 5 3.36 5.44 9.65
CA LEU A 5 3.13 6.35 8.55
C LEU A 5 2.95 7.77 9.10
N LYS A 6 3.74 8.70 8.57
CA LYS A 6 3.57 10.13 8.84
C LYS A 6 3.00 10.79 7.59
N SER A 7 1.80 11.33 7.71
CA SER A 7 1.11 12.03 6.63
C SER A 7 0.22 13.11 7.21
N LYS A 8 0.02 14.21 6.46
CA LYS A 8 -1.03 15.21 6.73
C LYS A 8 -2.38 14.80 6.17
N PHE A 9 -2.40 13.75 5.35
CA PHE A 9 -3.59 13.24 4.65
C PHE A 9 -4.07 11.96 5.31
N SER A 10 -5.39 11.79 5.35
CA SER A 10 -6.05 10.53 5.67
C SER A 10 -6.45 9.83 4.36
N PRO A 11 -6.59 8.50 4.35
CA PRO A 11 -7.14 7.79 3.21
C PRO A 11 -8.53 8.32 2.82
N THR A 12 -8.74 8.59 1.54
CA THR A 12 -10.01 9.14 1.01
C THR A 12 -10.46 8.37 -0.24
N GLY A 13 -11.72 8.56 -0.66
CA GLY A 13 -12.29 7.85 -1.81
C GLY A 13 -12.24 6.34 -1.62
N ASP A 14 -11.74 5.61 -2.62
CA ASP A 14 -11.64 4.15 -2.60
C ASP A 14 -10.41 3.61 -1.83
N GLN A 15 -9.50 4.50 -1.39
CA GLN A 15 -8.27 4.08 -0.71
C GLN A 15 -8.52 3.25 0.55
N PRO A 16 -9.45 3.60 1.48
CA PRO A 16 -9.71 2.79 2.67
C PRO A 16 -10.09 1.35 2.33
N GLN A 17 -10.94 1.15 1.32
CA GLN A 17 -11.36 -0.18 0.90
C GLN A 17 -10.21 -0.96 0.25
N ALA A 18 -9.39 -0.30 -0.58
CA ALA A 18 -8.22 -0.91 -1.19
C ALA A 18 -7.19 -1.35 -0.15
N ILE A 19 -6.90 -0.50 0.84
CA ILE A 19 -6.01 -0.80 1.97
C ILE A 19 -6.52 -2.04 2.70
N GLU A 20 -7.81 -2.07 3.06
CA GLU A 20 -8.39 -3.20 3.79
C GLU A 20 -8.26 -4.51 3.02
N LYS A 21 -8.68 -4.54 1.75
CA LYS A 21 -8.65 -5.75 0.92
C LYS A 21 -7.24 -6.30 0.75
N LEU A 22 -6.26 -5.42 0.49
CA LEU A 22 -4.87 -5.82 0.30
C LEU A 22 -4.25 -6.35 1.59
N SER A 23 -4.46 -5.66 2.72
CA SER A 23 -3.98 -6.09 4.03
C SER A 23 -4.59 -7.43 4.43
N GLN A 24 -5.90 -7.61 4.28
CA GLN A 24 -6.57 -8.89 4.52
C GLN A 24 -6.02 -10.01 3.65
N GLY A 25 -5.74 -9.76 2.38
CA GLY A 25 -5.11 -10.75 1.51
C GLY A 25 -3.72 -11.17 1.98
N ILE A 26 -2.93 -10.24 2.53
CA ILE A 26 -1.61 -10.55 3.11
C ILE A 26 -1.77 -11.40 4.38
N PHE A 27 -2.74 -11.08 5.24
CA PHE A 27 -3.02 -11.88 6.45
C PHE A 27 -3.56 -13.27 6.12
N ALA A 28 -4.35 -13.39 5.06
CA ALA A 28 -4.86 -14.67 4.55
C ALA A 28 -3.82 -15.48 3.75
N GLY A 29 -2.57 -15.00 3.64
CA GLY A 29 -1.49 -15.73 2.95
C GLY A 29 -1.63 -15.75 1.41
N LYS A 30 -2.41 -14.84 0.81
CA LYS A 30 -2.51 -14.74 -0.66
C LYS A 30 -1.14 -14.35 -1.22
N LYS A 31 -0.60 -15.19 -2.11
CA LYS A 31 0.72 -14.97 -2.73
C LYS A 31 0.73 -13.80 -3.70
N PHE A 32 -0.36 -13.61 -4.46
CA PHE A 32 -0.45 -12.60 -5.50
C PHE A 32 -1.70 -11.74 -5.31
N GLN A 33 -1.55 -10.43 -5.44
CA GLN A 33 -2.62 -9.44 -5.37
C GLN A 33 -2.29 -8.28 -6.32
N THR A 34 -3.32 -7.62 -6.85
CA THR A 34 -3.16 -6.50 -7.79
C THR A 34 -3.98 -5.31 -7.29
N LEU A 35 -3.33 -4.15 -7.17
CA LEU A 35 -4.01 -2.88 -6.94
C LEU A 35 -4.33 -2.22 -8.30
N LEU A 36 -5.56 -2.36 -8.77
CA LEU A 36 -6.03 -1.65 -9.96
C LEU A 36 -6.39 -0.22 -9.57
N GLY A 37 -5.50 0.74 -9.85
CA GLY A 37 -5.70 2.15 -9.52
C GLY A 37 -5.36 3.06 -10.69
N VAL A 38 -6.25 4.01 -10.99
CA VAL A 38 -6.05 5.04 -12.02
C VAL A 38 -4.86 5.96 -11.68
N THR A 39 -4.33 6.68 -12.67
CA THR A 39 -3.27 7.68 -12.45
C THR A 39 -3.79 8.79 -11.52
N GLY A 40 -2.95 9.28 -10.61
CA GLY A 40 -3.33 10.33 -9.65
C GLY A 40 -4.12 9.86 -8.42
N SER A 41 -4.56 8.59 -8.34
CA SER A 41 -5.35 8.06 -7.21
C SER A 41 -4.59 7.89 -5.88
N GLY A 42 -3.30 8.21 -5.83
CA GLY A 42 -2.50 8.05 -4.60
C GLY A 42 -2.09 6.59 -4.29
N LYS A 43 -1.71 5.82 -5.33
CA LYS A 43 -1.27 4.41 -5.17
C LYS A 43 -0.14 4.24 -4.15
N THR A 44 0.87 5.12 -4.15
CA THR A 44 1.96 5.08 -3.17
C THR A 44 1.46 5.22 -1.74
N PHE A 45 0.53 6.16 -1.49
CA PHE A 45 -0.06 6.36 -0.17
C PHE A 45 -0.91 5.16 0.27
N THR A 46 -1.66 4.57 -0.66
CA THR A 46 -2.41 3.32 -0.43
C THR A 46 -1.47 2.20 0.01
N ILE A 47 -0.38 1.96 -0.72
CA ILE A 47 0.61 0.92 -0.39
C ILE A 47 1.33 1.22 0.93
N ALA A 48 1.64 2.48 1.24
CA ALA A 48 2.25 2.85 2.52
C ALA A 48 1.36 2.52 3.72
N ASN A 49 0.04 2.78 3.62
CA ASN A 49 -0.93 2.36 4.64
C ASN A 49 -1.03 0.84 4.75
N VAL A 50 -0.94 0.11 3.64
CA VAL A 50 -0.90 -1.37 3.67
C VAL A 50 0.34 -1.86 4.42
N ILE A 51 1.53 -1.32 4.14
CA ILE A 51 2.79 -1.67 4.80
C ILE A 51 2.72 -1.40 6.31
N GLU A 52 2.21 -0.22 6.71
CA GLU A 52 1.97 0.10 8.11
C GLU A 52 0.98 -0.89 8.75
N LYS A 53 -0.10 -1.25 8.07
CA LYS A 53 -1.09 -2.19 8.64
C LYS A 53 -0.54 -3.61 8.81
N VAL A 54 0.29 -4.09 7.89
CA VAL A 54 0.78 -5.49 7.93
C VAL A 54 2.08 -5.68 8.70
N GLN A 55 2.86 -4.61 8.94
CA GLN A 55 4.09 -4.66 9.72
C GLN A 55 5.13 -5.66 9.22
N LYS A 56 5.30 -5.77 7.89
CA LYS A 56 6.26 -6.68 7.25
C LYS A 56 7.37 -5.90 6.52
N PRO A 57 8.64 -6.31 6.63
CA PRO A 57 9.70 -5.82 5.74
C PRO A 57 9.27 -5.97 4.29
N THR A 58 9.36 -4.90 3.50
CA THR A 58 8.79 -4.83 2.16
C THR A 58 9.84 -4.34 1.17
N LEU A 59 9.95 -5.01 0.03
CA LEU A 59 10.77 -4.60 -1.11
C LEU A 59 9.87 -3.97 -2.17
N VAL A 60 10.16 -2.73 -2.57
CA VAL A 60 9.49 -2.05 -3.68
C VAL A 60 10.41 -2.07 -4.89
N ILE A 61 9.93 -2.61 -6.01
CA ILE A 61 10.70 -2.71 -7.26
C ILE A 61 10.10 -1.73 -8.26
N ALA A 62 10.90 -0.77 -8.72
CA ALA A 62 10.56 0.14 -9.79
C ALA A 62 11.28 -0.26 -11.09
N HIS A 63 10.66 0.00 -12.23
CA HIS A 63 11.22 -0.38 -13.54
C HIS A 63 12.33 0.56 -14.05
N ASN A 64 12.53 1.71 -13.39
CA ASN A 64 13.55 2.68 -13.75
C ASN A 64 14.09 3.42 -12.51
N LYS A 65 15.21 4.12 -12.68
CA LYS A 65 15.91 4.84 -11.60
C LYS A 65 15.25 6.17 -11.21
N THR A 66 14.41 6.74 -12.06
CA THR A 66 13.75 8.03 -11.81
C THR A 66 12.57 7.87 -10.85
N LEU A 67 11.91 6.72 -10.87
CA LEU A 67 10.80 6.36 -9.98
C LEU A 67 11.26 5.67 -8.69
N ALA A 68 12.52 5.24 -8.63
CA ALA A 68 13.12 4.55 -7.49
C ALA A 68 13.53 5.52 -6.39
#